data_AF-A0A524KLJ5-F1
#
_entry.id   AF-A0A524KLJ5-F1
#
_cell.length_a   1.000
_cell.length_b   1.000
_cell.length_c   1.000
_cell.angle_alpha   90.00
_cell.angle_beta   90.00
_cell.angle_gamma   90.00
#
_symmetry.space_group_name_H-M   'P 1'
#
loop_
_entity.id
_entity.type
_entity.pdbx_description
1 polymer ?
#
loop_
_entity_poly.entity_id
_entity_poly.type
_entity_poly.pdbx_seq_one_letter_code
_entity_poly.pdbx_strand_id
1 'polypeptide(L)'
;MPVFAFLFWDPTFILLIPAMLFGLWAQMRVKSTYQAGLQVASRRGISGREVAERLLREQGLARVSVRSTQGQLDDHYDPRNRTVNLSPAVHDGASLASLAIAAHETGHALQHGQSWAPLALRSAIAPTVGFASTLAFPLFFIGFIFSSVRVLMDVGILFFAGAVFFHMVTLPVEFDASRRAMALL
;
A
#
# COMPACT_ATOMS: atom_id res chain seq x y z
N MET A 1 18.24 -36.63 16.00
CA MET A 1 17.89 -35.71 14.90
C MET A 1 16.44 -35.92 14.46
N PRO A 2 15.41 -35.52 15.25
CA PRO A 2 14.00 -35.68 14.86
C PRO A 2 13.38 -34.40 14.28
N VAL A 3 14.06 -33.24 14.38
CA VAL A 3 13.53 -31.93 13.97
C VAL A 3 13.21 -31.87 12.47
N PHE A 4 13.99 -32.57 11.64
CA PHE A 4 13.80 -32.55 10.19
C PHE A 4 12.56 -33.33 9.72
N ALA A 5 12.17 -34.41 10.42
CA ALA A 5 10.99 -35.20 10.05
C ALA A 5 9.68 -34.51 10.42
N PHE A 6 9.66 -33.74 11.52
CA PHE A 6 8.52 -32.91 11.90
C PHE A 6 8.30 -31.73 10.94
N LEU A 7 9.37 -31.24 10.31
CA LEU A 7 9.34 -30.08 9.41
C LEU A 7 8.58 -30.34 8.10
N PHE A 8 8.51 -31.59 7.63
CA PHE A 8 7.78 -31.93 6.39
C PHE A 8 6.36 -32.45 6.63
N TRP A 9 6.01 -32.75 7.89
CA TRP A 9 4.73 -33.35 8.26
C TRP A 9 3.95 -32.53 9.30
N ASP A 10 4.25 -31.24 9.43
CA ASP A 10 3.39 -30.34 10.19
C ASP A 10 2.17 -29.97 9.31
N PRO A 11 0.94 -30.33 9.72
CA PRO A 11 -0.26 -30.04 8.93
C PRO A 11 -0.44 -28.55 8.63
N THR A 12 0.19 -27.64 9.39
CA THR A 12 0.10 -26.18 9.14
C THR A 12 0.72 -25.75 7.81
N PHE A 13 1.62 -26.53 7.22
CA PHE A 13 2.17 -26.24 5.89
C PHE A 13 1.09 -26.25 4.79
N ILE A 14 0.00 -26.99 4.97
CA ILE A 14 -1.14 -26.99 4.04
C ILE A 14 -1.83 -25.63 3.97
N LEU A 15 -1.73 -24.81 5.03
CA LEU A 15 -2.26 -23.45 5.10
C LEU A 15 -1.19 -22.41 4.70
N LEU A 16 0.04 -22.60 5.18
CA LEU A 16 1.13 -21.64 4.99
C LEU A 16 1.58 -21.55 3.52
N ILE A 17 1.73 -22.69 2.84
CA ILE A 17 2.21 -22.71 1.45
C ILE A 17 1.24 -21.98 0.51
N PRO A 18 -0.08 -22.26 0.49
CA PRO A 18 -1.01 -21.50 -0.34
C PRO A 18 -1.04 -20.00 -0.02
N ALA A 19 -0.99 -19.63 1.26
CA ALA A 19 -0.98 -18.23 1.67
C ALA A 19 0.27 -17.48 1.16
N MET A 20 1.44 -18.12 1.26
CA MET A 20 2.70 -17.55 0.75
C MET A 20 2.70 -17.43 -0.77
N LEU A 21 2.25 -18.47 -1.48
CA LEU A 21 2.12 -18.45 -2.94
C LEU A 21 1.15 -17.36 -3.40
N PHE A 22 0.02 -17.19 -2.70
CA PHE A 22 -0.94 -16.12 -2.98
C PHE A 22 -0.31 -14.73 -2.77
N GLY A 23 0.44 -14.53 -1.69
CA GLY A 23 1.13 -13.26 -1.42
C GLY A 23 2.16 -12.92 -2.51
N LEU A 24 2.97 -13.90 -2.92
CA LEU A 24 3.93 -13.74 -4.02
C LEU A 24 3.23 -13.40 -5.33
N TRP A 25 2.17 -14.14 -5.69
CA TRP A 25 1.38 -13.88 -6.88
C TRP A 25 0.75 -12.49 -6.87
N ALA A 26 0.15 -12.07 -5.74
CA ALA A 26 -0.45 -10.75 -5.60
C ALA A 26 0.60 -9.64 -5.80
N GLN A 27 1.78 -9.78 -5.19
CA GLN A 27 2.87 -8.82 -5.35
C GLN A 27 3.36 -8.75 -6.81
N MET A 28 3.52 -9.89 -7.47
CA MET A 28 3.88 -9.94 -8.90
C MET A 28 2.81 -9.28 -9.77
N ARG A 29 1.53 -9.51 -9.46
CA ARG A 29 0.40 -8.96 -10.21
C ARG A 29 0.33 -7.43 -10.10
N VAL A 30 0.56 -6.87 -8.92
CA VAL A 30 0.60 -5.40 -8.70
C VAL A 30 1.73 -4.78 -9.51
N LYS A 31 2.96 -5.31 -9.39
CA LYS A 31 4.12 -4.82 -10.14
C LYS A 31 3.90 -4.90 -11.66
N SER A 32 3.38 -6.02 -12.14
CA SER A 32 3.10 -6.22 -13.57
C SER A 32 2.04 -5.25 -14.09
N THR A 33 0.95 -5.03 -13.34
CA THR A 33 -0.13 -4.10 -13.74
C THR A 33 0.36 -2.66 -13.77
N TYR A 34 1.15 -2.24 -12.78
CA TYR A 34 1.78 -0.92 -12.76
C TYR A 34 2.66 -0.70 -14.00
N GLN A 35 3.56 -1.64 -14.29
CA GLN A 35 4.45 -1.54 -15.45
C GLN A 35 3.67 -1.54 -16.77
N ALA A 36 2.64 -2.38 -16.90
CA ALA A 36 1.78 -2.38 -18.07
C ALA A 36 1.05 -1.04 -18.25
N GLY A 37 0.56 -0.45 -17.15
CA GLY A 37 -0.11 0.85 -17.18
C GLY A 37 0.80 2.03 -17.53
N LEU A 38 2.10 1.95 -17.18
CA LEU A 38 3.09 2.96 -17.60
C LEU A 38 3.37 2.93 -19.11
N GLN A 39 3.23 1.78 -19.77
CA GLN A 39 3.44 1.64 -21.22
C GLN A 39 2.27 2.19 -22.05
N VAL A 40 1.09 2.39 -21.44
CA VAL A 40 -0.08 2.91 -22.14
C VAL A 40 -0.05 4.43 -22.07
N ALA A 41 0.24 5.09 -23.20
CA ALA A 41 0.26 6.54 -23.28
C ALA A 41 -1.12 7.17 -22.99
N SER A 42 -1.12 8.30 -22.27
CA SER A 42 -2.30 9.10 -22.02
C SER A 42 -2.76 9.79 -23.31
N ARG A 43 -4.05 9.65 -23.66
CA ARG A 43 -4.65 10.37 -24.79
C ARG A 43 -4.62 11.89 -24.63
N ARG A 44 -4.58 12.37 -23.39
CA ARG A 44 -4.56 13.82 -23.07
C ARG A 44 -3.14 14.41 -23.13
N GLY A 45 -2.10 13.57 -23.17
CA GLY A 45 -0.70 14.02 -23.24
C GLY A 45 -0.19 14.78 -21.99
N ILE A 46 -0.99 14.83 -20.92
CA ILE A 46 -0.65 15.50 -19.66
C ILE A 46 0.02 14.53 -18.69
N SER A 47 0.93 15.06 -17.88
CA SER A 47 1.66 14.34 -16.84
C SER A 47 0.82 14.07 -15.59
N GLY A 48 1.23 13.11 -14.77
CA GLY A 48 0.58 12.85 -13.47
C GLY A 48 0.60 14.07 -12.55
N ARG A 49 1.68 14.85 -12.54
CA ARG A 49 1.75 16.12 -11.81
C ARG A 49 0.66 17.09 -12.25
N GLU A 50 0.53 17.33 -13.55
CA GLU A 50 -0.46 18.28 -14.10
C GLU A 50 -1.89 17.84 -13.79
N VAL A 51 -2.16 16.53 -13.83
CA VAL A 51 -3.44 15.95 -13.44
C VAL A 51 -3.70 16.25 -11.97
N ALA A 52 -2.80 15.87 -11.06
CA ALA A 52 -2.98 16.12 -9.63
C ALA A 52 -3.18 17.61 -9.30
N GLU A 53 -2.34 18.50 -9.84
CA GLU A 53 -2.46 19.95 -9.65
C GLU A 53 -3.79 20.51 -10.17
N ARG A 54 -4.29 19.98 -11.30
CA ARG A 54 -5.58 20.36 -11.85
C ARG A 54 -6.73 19.92 -10.94
N LEU A 55 -6.76 18.63 -10.59
CA LEU A 55 -7.82 18.05 -9.76
C LEU A 55 -7.86 18.71 -8.37
N LEU A 56 -6.70 18.95 -7.75
CA LEU A 56 -6.61 19.66 -6.48
C LEU A 56 -7.16 21.09 -6.57
N ARG A 57 -6.85 21.83 -7.65
CA ARG A 57 -7.39 23.18 -7.86
C ARG A 57 -8.92 23.16 -8.05
N GLU A 58 -9.43 22.23 -8.85
CA GLU A 58 -10.88 22.08 -9.10
C GLU A 58 -11.66 21.74 -7.81
N GLN A 59 -11.02 21.06 -6.85
CA GLN A 59 -11.62 20.73 -5.55
C GLN A 59 -11.34 21.77 -4.45
N GLY A 60 -10.77 22.93 -4.77
CA GLY A 60 -10.46 23.97 -3.78
C GLY A 60 -9.29 23.63 -2.84
N LEU A 61 -8.46 22.65 -3.20
CA LEU A 61 -7.32 22.16 -2.43
C LEU A 61 -5.97 22.69 -2.96
N ALA A 62 -5.95 23.90 -3.53
CA ALA A 62 -4.74 24.51 -4.12
C ALA A 62 -3.55 24.67 -3.15
N ARG A 63 -3.80 24.59 -1.83
CA ARG A 63 -2.75 24.57 -0.78
C ARG A 63 -1.99 23.24 -0.67
N VAL A 64 -2.48 22.18 -1.30
CA VAL A 64 -1.82 20.88 -1.34
C VAL A 64 -0.78 20.91 -2.46
N SER A 65 0.50 20.71 -2.13
CA SER A 65 1.56 20.72 -3.14
C SER A 65 1.77 19.33 -3.73
N VAL A 66 2.02 19.25 -5.04
CA VAL A 66 2.44 18.01 -5.70
C VAL A 66 3.96 17.98 -5.76
N ARG A 67 4.59 16.85 -5.42
CA ARG A 67 6.05 16.68 -5.36
C ARG A 67 6.46 15.34 -5.97
N SER A 68 7.69 15.29 -6.46
CA SER A 68 8.32 14.05 -6.90
C SER A 68 9.07 13.38 -5.75
N THR A 69 8.94 12.06 -5.58
CA THR A 69 9.75 11.26 -4.63
C THR A 69 11.03 10.75 -5.29
N GLN A 70 11.91 10.14 -4.49
CA GLN A 70 13.14 9.51 -5.01
C GLN A 70 12.96 8.02 -5.33
N GLY A 71 11.85 7.42 -4.91
CA GLY A 71 11.57 5.99 -5.03
C GLY A 71 10.75 5.61 -6.27
N GLN A 72 10.67 4.31 -6.54
CA GLN A 72 9.68 3.74 -7.46
C GLN A 72 8.52 3.18 -6.65
N LEU A 73 7.28 3.31 -7.16
CA LEU A 73 6.08 2.82 -6.46
C LEU A 73 5.90 3.41 -5.05
N ASP A 74 6.44 4.62 -4.84
CA ASP A 74 6.39 5.35 -3.57
C ASP A 74 5.41 6.54 -3.67
N ASP A 75 4.33 6.32 -4.39
CA ASP A 75 3.26 7.29 -4.59
C ASP A 75 2.34 7.28 -3.36
N HIS A 76 2.15 8.45 -2.74
CA HIS A 76 1.30 8.59 -1.56
C HIS A 76 0.93 10.06 -1.28
N TYR A 77 -0.23 10.27 -0.67
CA TYR A 77 -0.59 11.52 -0.01
C TYR A 77 -0.13 11.56 1.45
N ASP A 78 0.57 12.63 1.85
CA ASP A 78 0.95 12.88 3.24
C ASP A 78 0.04 13.97 3.86
N PRO A 79 -0.81 13.62 4.84
CA PRO A 79 -1.69 14.58 5.51
C PRO A 79 -0.95 15.56 6.42
N ARG A 80 0.27 15.25 6.88
CA ARG A 80 1.01 16.06 7.86
C ARG A 80 1.53 17.36 7.25
N ASN A 81 2.13 17.25 6.07
CA ASN A 81 2.65 18.37 5.30
C ASN A 81 1.73 18.77 4.13
N ARG A 82 0.62 18.03 3.92
CA ARG A 82 -0.37 18.23 2.85
C ARG A 82 0.28 18.18 1.48
N THR A 83 0.98 17.09 1.18
CA THR A 83 1.63 16.90 -0.12
C THR A 83 1.14 15.64 -0.81
N VAL A 84 0.93 15.73 -2.12
CA VAL A 84 0.77 14.57 -2.99
C VAL A 84 2.16 14.23 -3.53
N ASN A 85 2.72 13.13 -3.08
CA ASN A 85 4.06 12.69 -3.45
C ASN A 85 3.93 11.60 -4.52
N LEU A 86 4.50 11.83 -5.69
CA LEU A 86 4.43 10.93 -6.83
C LEU A 86 5.83 10.43 -7.18
N SER A 87 5.98 9.17 -7.53
CA SER A 87 7.24 8.62 -8.03
C SER A 87 7.62 9.29 -9.36
N PRO A 88 8.91 9.40 -9.73
CA PRO A 88 9.33 10.13 -10.93
C PRO A 88 8.63 9.65 -12.21
N ALA A 89 8.39 8.34 -12.33
CA ALA A 89 7.68 7.74 -13.47
C ALA A 89 6.20 8.16 -13.55
N VAL A 90 5.57 8.45 -12.42
CA VAL A 90 4.17 8.93 -12.33
C VAL A 90 4.12 10.45 -12.43
N HIS A 91 4.99 11.14 -11.72
CA HIS A 91 5.06 12.60 -11.63
C HIS A 91 5.25 13.25 -13.01
N ASP A 92 6.29 12.84 -13.74
CA ASP A 92 6.64 13.40 -15.05
C ASP A 92 6.08 12.58 -16.21
N GLY A 93 5.60 11.36 -15.94
CA GLY A 93 5.04 10.47 -16.95
C GLY A 93 3.64 10.87 -17.41
N ALA A 94 3.36 10.71 -18.70
CA ALA A 94 2.06 10.92 -19.32
C ALA A 94 1.44 9.57 -19.74
N SER A 95 1.25 8.66 -18.78
CA SER A 95 0.71 7.32 -19.00
C SER A 95 -0.61 7.09 -18.29
N LEU A 96 -1.33 6.01 -18.64
CA LEU A 96 -2.55 5.60 -17.95
C LEU A 96 -2.32 5.38 -16.45
N ALA A 97 -1.20 4.73 -16.08
CA ALA A 97 -0.82 4.57 -14.68
C ALA A 97 -0.53 5.93 -14.02
N SER A 98 0.18 6.82 -14.70
CA SER A 98 0.50 8.16 -14.19
C SER A 98 -0.78 8.94 -13.84
N LEU A 99 -1.76 8.93 -14.74
CA LEU A 99 -3.06 9.59 -14.55
C LEU A 99 -3.86 8.95 -13.40
N ALA A 100 -3.95 7.62 -13.39
CA ALA A 100 -4.74 6.89 -12.41
C ALA A 100 -4.19 7.06 -10.99
N ILE A 101 -2.87 6.96 -10.81
CA ILE A 101 -2.21 7.08 -9.51
C ILE A 101 -2.28 8.53 -9.02
N ALA A 102 -1.98 9.52 -9.86
CA ALA A 102 -2.10 10.92 -9.50
C ALA A 102 -3.53 11.30 -9.06
N ALA A 103 -4.54 10.78 -9.75
CA ALA A 103 -5.93 10.97 -9.37
C ALA A 103 -6.28 10.25 -8.06
N HIS A 104 -5.78 9.02 -7.85
CA HIS A 104 -5.97 8.26 -6.61
C HIS A 104 -5.41 9.01 -5.39
N GLU A 105 -4.17 9.51 -5.47
CA GLU A 105 -3.56 10.27 -4.37
C GLU A 105 -4.27 11.60 -4.12
N THR A 106 -4.82 12.21 -5.17
CA THR A 106 -5.70 13.38 -5.02
C THR A 106 -7.01 13.00 -4.29
N GLY A 107 -7.50 11.77 -4.48
CA GLY A 107 -8.61 11.22 -3.72
C GLY A 107 -8.35 11.20 -2.21
N HIS A 108 -7.15 10.84 -1.77
CA HIS A 108 -6.75 10.93 -0.36
C HIS A 108 -6.67 12.38 0.13
N ALA A 109 -6.16 13.30 -0.68
CA ALA A 109 -6.19 14.72 -0.35
C ALA A 109 -7.62 15.24 -0.15
N LEU A 110 -8.57 14.76 -0.96
CA LEU A 110 -9.99 15.11 -0.85
C LEU A 110 -10.63 14.51 0.42
N GLN A 111 -10.37 13.24 0.71
CA GLN A 111 -10.81 12.59 1.95
C GLN A 111 -10.30 13.34 3.19
N HIS A 112 -9.04 13.76 3.17
CA HIS A 112 -8.45 14.54 4.25
C HIS A 112 -9.08 15.93 4.36
N GLY A 113 -9.31 16.61 3.22
CA GLY A 113 -10.00 17.90 3.16
C GLY A 113 -11.43 17.86 3.71
N GLN A 114 -12.11 16.72 3.61
CA GLN A 114 -13.47 16.47 4.11
C GLN A 114 -13.50 15.90 5.53
N SER A 115 -12.35 15.79 6.21
CA SER A 115 -12.24 15.20 7.56
C SER A 115 -12.87 13.80 7.65
N TRP A 116 -12.67 12.98 6.61
CA TRP A 116 -13.30 11.67 6.53
C TRP A 116 -12.75 10.71 7.61
N ALA A 117 -13.61 10.31 8.55
CA ALA A 117 -13.23 9.59 9.76
C ALA A 117 -12.45 8.27 9.51
N PRO A 118 -12.78 7.45 8.49
CA PRO A 118 -11.99 6.24 8.19
C PRO A 118 -10.53 6.52 7.83
N LEU A 119 -10.25 7.63 7.13
CA LEU A 119 -8.88 8.04 6.82
C LEU A 119 -8.13 8.44 8.10
N ALA A 120 -8.77 9.19 9.00
CA ALA A 120 -8.16 9.57 10.28
C ALA A 120 -7.81 8.36 11.15
N LEU A 121 -8.70 7.36 11.20
CA LEU A 121 -8.45 6.10 11.91
C LEU A 121 -7.26 5.34 11.33
N ARG A 122 -7.21 5.21 10.00
CA ARG A 122 -6.07 4.61 9.29
C ARG A 122 -4.76 5.33 9.67
N SER A 123 -4.73 6.65 9.55
CA SER A 123 -3.52 7.44 9.80
C SER A 123 -3.03 7.36 11.25
N ALA A 124 -3.95 7.23 12.22
CA ALA A 124 -3.59 7.09 13.63
C ALA A 124 -2.95 5.73 13.96
N ILE A 125 -3.42 4.66 13.33
CA ILE A 125 -2.99 3.28 13.63
C ILE A 125 -1.82 2.82 12.75
N ALA A 126 -1.66 3.41 11.56
CA ALA A 126 -0.64 3.03 10.58
C ALA A 126 0.79 2.89 11.15
N PRO A 127 1.31 3.80 12.02
CA PRO A 127 2.66 3.64 12.58
C PRO A 127 2.82 2.38 13.42
N THR A 128 1.84 2.06 14.26
CA THR A 128 1.84 0.86 15.12
C THR A 128 1.80 -0.40 14.27
N VAL A 129 0.97 -0.42 13.23
CA VAL A 129 0.90 -1.55 12.32
C VAL A 129 2.17 -1.70 11.51
N GLY A 130 2.76 -0.61 11.01
CA GLY A 130 4.04 -0.65 10.32
C GLY A 130 5.16 -1.26 11.17
N PHE A 131 5.21 -0.90 12.45
CA PHE A 131 6.14 -1.51 13.41
C PHE A 131 5.87 -3.01 13.59
N ALA A 132 4.61 -3.40 13.82
CA ALA A 132 4.22 -4.80 13.96
C ALA A 132 4.56 -5.63 12.71
N SER A 133 4.24 -5.13 11.51
CA SER A 133 4.57 -5.77 10.22
C SER A 133 6.07 -5.96 10.04
N THR A 134 6.88 -4.97 10.42
CA THR A 134 8.35 -5.04 10.31
C THR A 134 8.93 -6.12 11.22
N LEU A 135 8.36 -6.29 12.42
CA LEU A 135 8.82 -7.29 13.39
C LEU A 135 8.22 -8.68 13.15
N ALA A 136 7.10 -8.79 12.45
CA ALA A 136 6.37 -10.04 12.27
C ALA A 136 7.25 -11.16 11.69
N PHE A 137 7.97 -10.88 10.59
CA PHE A 137 8.85 -11.88 9.95
C PHE A 137 10.08 -12.22 10.80
N PRO A 138 10.87 -11.26 11.31
CA PRO A 138 11.98 -11.57 12.21
C PRO A 138 11.57 -12.40 13.44
N LEU A 139 10.48 -12.03 14.12
CA LEU A 139 9.99 -12.77 15.30
C LEU A 139 9.55 -14.19 14.92
N PHE A 140 8.84 -14.33 13.79
CA PHE A 140 8.46 -15.62 13.25
C PHE A 140 9.68 -16.52 12.99
N PHE A 141 10.67 -16.04 12.24
CA PHE A 141 11.84 -16.83 11.88
C PHE A 141 12.74 -17.14 13.08
N ILE A 142 12.91 -16.21 14.02
CA ILE A 142 13.66 -16.48 15.26
C ILE A 142 12.94 -17.57 16.06
N GLY A 143 11.63 -17.47 16.25
CA GLY A 143 10.87 -18.51 16.96
C GLY A 143 10.87 -19.87 16.25
N PHE A 144 10.90 -19.86 14.91
CA PHE A 144 10.97 -21.07 14.09
C PHE A 144 12.36 -21.76 14.17
N ILE A 145 13.44 -20.99 14.04
CA ILE A 145 14.82 -21.51 14.06
C ILE A 145 15.19 -21.95 15.48
N PHE A 146 14.87 -21.14 16.49
CA PHE A 146 15.14 -21.43 17.88
C PHE A 146 13.92 -22.10 18.53
N SER A 147 13.81 -23.42 18.32
CA SER A 147 12.72 -24.26 18.85
C SER A 147 12.44 -24.14 20.36
N SER A 148 13.38 -23.61 21.15
CA SER A 148 13.23 -23.29 22.57
C SER A 148 12.37 -22.05 22.86
N VAL A 149 12.02 -21.25 21.84
CA VAL A 149 11.33 -19.95 21.99
C VAL A 149 10.07 -19.90 21.13
N ARG A 150 9.26 -20.97 21.14
CA ARG A 150 8.01 -21.10 20.34
C ARG A 150 7.06 -19.90 20.50
N VAL A 151 7.02 -19.28 21.68
CA VAL A 151 6.23 -18.07 21.96
C VAL A 151 6.54 -16.94 20.96
N LEU A 152 7.80 -16.81 20.52
CA LEU A 152 8.21 -15.76 19.60
C LEU A 152 7.62 -15.96 18.19
N MET A 153 7.45 -17.22 17.78
CA MET A 153 6.78 -17.57 16.54
C MET A 153 5.30 -17.16 16.59
N ASP A 154 4.61 -17.49 17.68
CA ASP A 154 3.19 -17.16 17.86
C ASP A 154 2.97 -15.64 17.91
N VAL A 155 3.87 -14.89 18.55
CA VAL A 155 3.85 -13.41 18.53
C VAL A 155 4.07 -12.87 17.11
N GLY A 156 4.99 -13.45 16.34
CA GLY A 156 5.19 -13.09 14.94
C GLY A 156 3.94 -13.32 14.08
N ILE A 157 3.27 -14.46 14.26
CA ILE A 157 1.99 -14.78 13.59
C ILE A 157 0.91 -13.78 14.00
N LEU A 158 0.80 -13.47 15.30
CA LEU A 158 -0.17 -12.50 15.81
C LEU A 158 0.05 -11.10 15.20
N PHE A 159 1.30 -10.65 15.09
CA PHE A 159 1.63 -9.37 14.47
C PHE A 159 1.26 -9.35 12.98
N PHE A 160 1.58 -10.43 12.26
CA PHE A 160 1.20 -10.56 10.85
C PHE A 160 -0.33 -10.57 10.66
N ALA A 161 -1.05 -11.37 11.46
CA ALA A 161 -2.51 -11.44 11.41
C ALA A 161 -3.16 -10.09 11.73
N GLY A 162 -2.64 -9.37 12.73
CA GLY A 162 -3.07 -8.01 13.07
C GLY A 162 -2.84 -7.03 11.92
N ALA A 163 -1.70 -7.11 11.23
CA ALA A 163 -1.41 -6.28 10.05
C ALA A 163 -2.37 -6.58 8.88
N VAL A 164 -2.64 -7.86 8.58
CA VAL A 164 -3.60 -8.26 7.54
C VAL A 164 -5.00 -7.75 7.89
N PHE A 165 -5.44 -7.92 9.13
CA PHE A 165 -6.73 -7.42 9.60
C PHE A 165 -6.81 -5.89 9.45
N PHE A 166 -5.76 -5.16 9.81
CA PHE A 166 -5.71 -3.72 9.61
C PHE A 166 -5.84 -3.32 8.14
N HIS A 167 -5.15 -4.02 7.23
CA HIS A 167 -5.34 -3.80 5.81
C HIS A 167 -6.79 -4.01 5.41
N MET A 168 -7.44 -5.09 5.85
CA MET A 168 -8.86 -5.34 5.57
C MET A 168 -9.79 -4.22 6.06
N VAL A 169 -9.56 -3.70 7.27
CA VAL A 169 -10.36 -2.61 7.86
C VAL A 169 -10.15 -1.28 7.13
N THR A 170 -8.95 -1.06 6.59
CA THR A 170 -8.59 0.19 5.90
C THR A 170 -8.86 0.17 4.40
N LEU A 171 -9.10 -0.99 3.79
CA LEU A 171 -9.45 -1.14 2.37
C LEU A 171 -10.60 -0.23 1.89
N PRO A 172 -11.68 0.00 2.64
CA PRO A 172 -12.73 0.94 2.23
C PRO A 172 -12.19 2.35 1.94
N VAL A 173 -11.09 2.76 2.58
CA VAL A 173 -10.44 4.05 2.34
C VAL A 173 -9.86 4.13 0.95
N GLU A 174 -9.18 3.07 0.51
CA GLU A 174 -8.57 2.99 -0.82
C GLU A 174 -9.63 2.93 -1.93
N PHE A 175 -10.73 2.22 -1.69
CA PHE A 175 -11.83 2.13 -2.66
C PHE A 175 -12.57 3.45 -2.82
N ASP A 176 -12.81 4.18 -1.73
CA ASP A 176 -13.42 5.52 -1.79
C ASP A 176 -12.51 6.54 -2.49
N ALA A 177 -11.20 6.49 -2.24
CA ALA A 177 -10.22 7.35 -2.92
C ALA A 177 -10.23 7.08 -4.43
N SER A 178 -10.22 5.81 -4.82
CA SER A 178 -10.32 5.39 -6.22
C SER A 178 -11.64 5.80 -6.88
N ARG A 179 -12.76 5.70 -6.16
CA ARG A 179 -14.07 6.12 -6.67
C ARG A 179 -14.11 7.63 -6.93
N ARG A 180 -13.56 8.43 -6.02
CA ARG A 180 -13.43 9.89 -6.18
C ARG A 180 -12.50 10.24 -7.34
N ALA A 181 -11.36 9.58 -7.44
CA ALA A 181 -10.42 9.74 -8.55
C ALA A 181 -11.09 9.53 -9.91
N MET A 182 -11.84 8.43 -10.06
CA MET A 182 -12.57 8.12 -11.29
C MET A 182 -13.69 9.12 -11.61
N ALA A 183 -14.30 9.73 -10.61
CA ALA A 183 -15.33 10.74 -10.82
C ALA A 183 -14.77 12.09 -11.32
N LEU A 184 -13.46 12.33 -11.15
CA LEU A 184 -12.82 13.59 -11.51
C LEU A 184 -12.02 13.52 -12.84
N LEU A 185 -11.79 12.32 -13.39
CA LEU A 185 -11.02 12.10 -14.63
C LEU A 185 -11.89 12.15 -15.89
#